data_AF-A0A955UYU1-F1
#
_entry.id   AF-A0A955UYU1-F1
#
_cell.length_a   1.000
_cell.length_b   1.000
_cell.length_c   1.000
_cell.angle_alpha   90.00
_cell.angle_beta   90.00
_cell.angle_gamma   90.00
#
_symmetry.space_group_name_H-M   'P 1'
#
loop_
_entity.id
_entity.type
_entity.pdbx_description
1 polymer ?
#
loop_
_entity_poly.entity_id
_entity_poly.type
_entity_poly.pdbx_seq_one_letter_code
_entity_poly.pdbx_strand_id
1 'polypeptide(L)'
;MSAAARHALWQRLGAPAEQIGSVNEPRTRSEAGLVWNEKWVYRRARTREVERVVLWNRYDLVGVLRAGPGGALERDRALEEAVR
;
A
#
# COMPACT_ATOMS: atom_id res chain seq x y z
N MET A 1 -2.38 -13.99 -6.88
CA MET A 1 -3.01 -13.94 -5.52
C MET A 1 -3.40 -12.49 -5.19
N SER A 2 -4.33 -11.92 -5.96
CA SER A 2 -4.48 -10.46 -6.02
C SER A 2 -5.81 -9.95 -5.47
N ALA A 3 -6.91 -10.55 -5.92
CA ALA A 3 -8.25 -10.13 -5.53
C ALA A 3 -8.54 -10.36 -4.04
N ALA A 4 -8.11 -11.51 -3.49
CA ALA A 4 -8.29 -11.84 -2.08
C ALA A 4 -7.53 -10.87 -1.16
N ALA A 5 -6.25 -10.62 -1.45
CA ALA A 5 -5.44 -9.68 -0.68
C ALA A 5 -6.00 -8.24 -0.74
N ARG A 6 -6.48 -7.82 -1.91
CA ARG A 6 -7.09 -6.49 -2.09
C ARG A 6 -8.36 -6.35 -1.27
N HIS A 7 -9.24 -7.36 -1.31
CA HIS A 7 -10.45 -7.40 -0.51
C HIS A 7 -10.13 -7.41 0.99
N ALA A 8 -9.17 -8.23 1.42
CA ALA A 8 -8.73 -8.33 2.80
C ALA A 8 -8.14 -7.02 3.34
N LEU A 9 -7.38 -6.29 2.51
CA LEU A 9 -6.88 -4.96 2.85
C LEU A 9 -8.01 -3.93 2.94
N TRP A 10 -8.97 -3.96 2.02
CA TRP A 10 -10.13 -3.07 2.06
C TRP A 10 -10.99 -3.27 3.31
N GLN A 11 -11.22 -4.53 3.72
CA GLN A 11 -11.96 -4.84 4.96
C GLN A 11 -11.24 -4.34 6.22
N ARG A 12 -9.90 -4.38 6.23
CA ARG A 12 -9.10 -4.01 7.40
C ARG A 12 -8.81 -2.52 7.50
N LEU A 13 -8.50 -1.88 6.38
CA LEU A 13 -8.02 -0.49 6.33
C LEU A 13 -9.08 0.49 5.82
N GLY A 14 -10.16 -0.01 5.20
CA GLY A 14 -11.14 0.82 4.50
C GLY A 14 -10.60 1.42 3.21
N ALA A 15 -11.25 2.49 2.76
CA ALA A 15 -10.82 3.22 1.57
C ALA A 15 -9.53 4.02 1.86
N PRO A 16 -8.56 4.05 0.92
CA PRO A 16 -7.39 4.88 1.08
C PRO A 16 -7.76 6.37 1.03
N ALA A 17 -6.95 7.20 1.68
CA ALA A 17 -7.09 8.65 1.60
C ALA A 17 -6.72 9.18 0.20
N GLU A 18 -5.84 8.47 -0.50
CA GLU A 18 -5.38 8.82 -1.83
C GLU A 18 -5.00 7.53 -2.59
N GLN A 19 -5.38 7.46 -3.86
CA GLN A 19 -4.96 6.40 -4.78
C GLN A 19 -4.17 7.03 -5.92
N ILE A 20 -2.96 6.54 -6.15
CA ILE A 20 -2.03 7.02 -7.17
C ILE A 20 -1.83 5.91 -8.19
N GLY A 21 -2.09 6.20 -9.46
CA GLY A 21 -1.94 5.23 -10.55
C GLY A 21 -3.07 4.19 -10.59
N SER A 22 -2.82 3.09 -11.28
CA SER A 22 -3.80 2.04 -11.55
C SER A 22 -3.10 0.73 -11.88
N VAL A 23 -3.68 -0.39 -11.46
CA VAL A 23 -3.23 -1.74 -11.82
C VAL A 23 -3.14 -1.97 -13.34
N ASN A 24 -3.94 -1.21 -14.09
CA ASN A 24 -3.99 -1.29 -15.56
C ASN A 24 -2.94 -0.39 -16.23
N GLU A 25 -2.31 0.54 -15.51
CA GLU A 25 -1.30 1.44 -16.07
C GLU A 25 -0.04 0.64 -16.45
N PRO A 26 0.45 0.73 -17.70
CA PRO A 26 1.66 0.04 -18.13
C PRO A 26 2.93 0.61 -17.50
N ARG A 27 2.93 1.88 -17.10
CA ARG A 27 4.09 2.53 -16.49
C ARG A 27 4.21 2.12 -15.02
N THR A 28 5.42 1.72 -14.65
CA THR A 28 5.77 1.38 -13.26
C THR A 28 6.61 2.48 -12.62
N ARG A 29 6.57 2.53 -11.29
CA ARG A 29 7.37 3.40 -10.41
C ARG A 29 8.10 2.54 -9.38
N SER A 30 9.07 3.11 -8.68
CA SER A 30 9.82 2.42 -7.61
C SER A 30 9.74 3.20 -6.31
N GLU A 31 9.53 2.51 -5.19
CA GLU A 31 9.53 3.08 -3.85
C GLU A 31 10.00 2.03 -2.84
N ALA A 32 10.97 2.37 -1.97
CA ALA A 32 11.56 1.43 -1.01
C ALA A 32 12.01 0.08 -1.64
N GLY A 33 12.56 0.15 -2.86
CA GLY A 33 13.01 -1.03 -3.62
C GLY A 33 11.88 -1.88 -4.23
N LEU A 34 10.63 -1.40 -4.20
CA LEU A 34 9.46 -2.09 -4.75
C LEU A 34 8.97 -1.43 -6.02
N VAL A 35 8.74 -2.23 -7.06
CA VAL A 35 8.17 -1.77 -8.33
C VAL A 35 6.65 -1.87 -8.28
N TRP A 36 5.93 -0.79 -8.61
CA TRP A 36 4.48 -0.69 -8.51
C TRP A 36 3.87 0.15 -9.64
N ASN A 37 2.56 -0.02 -9.91
CA ASN A 37 1.78 0.84 -10.83
C ASN A 37 0.51 1.40 -10.17
N GLU A 38 0.05 0.83 -9.06
CA GLU A 38 -0.92 1.47 -8.16
C GLU A 38 -0.38 1.56 -6.73
N LYS A 39 -0.60 2.70 -6.10
CA LYS A 39 -0.27 2.98 -4.71
C LYS A 39 -1.50 3.50 -3.99
N TRP A 40 -1.80 2.91 -2.84
CA TRP A 40 -2.79 3.40 -1.90
C TRP A 40 -2.09 4.07 -0.73
N VAL A 41 -2.53 5.28 -0.36
CA VAL A 41 -1.96 6.04 0.74
C VAL A 41 -3.01 6.21 1.82
N TYR A 42 -2.65 5.80 3.03
CA TYR A 42 -3.44 5.98 4.24
C TYR A 42 -2.78 7.04 5.10
N ARG A 43 -3.57 7.98 5.60
CA ARG A 43 -3.09 9.13 6.37
C ARG A 43 -3.83 9.20 7.70
N ARG A 44 -3.13 9.62 8.75
CA ARG A 44 -3.75 9.88 10.05
C ARG A 44 -4.76 11.02 9.88
N ALA A 45 -5.99 10.81 10.33
CA ALA A 45 -7.08 11.77 10.13
C ALA A 45 -6.77 13.18 10.67
N ARG A 46 -6.06 13.25 11.81
CA ARG A 46 -5.75 14.52 12.49
C ARG A 46 -4.56 15.26 11.89
N THR A 47 -3.47 14.57 11.55
CA THR A 47 -2.21 15.21 11.14
C THR A 47 -1.98 15.20 9.63
N ARG A 48 -2.76 14.42 8.87
CA ARG A 48 -2.57 14.16 7.42
C ARG A 48 -1.23 13.50 7.06
N GLU A 49 -0.43 13.15 8.07
CA GLU A 49 0.81 12.40 7.89
C GLU A 49 0.50 11.01 7.34
N VAL A 50 1.39 10.52 6.47
CA VAL A 50 1.30 9.16 5.95
C VAL A 50 1.45 8.19 7.11
N GLU A 51 0.47 7.31 7.27
CA GLU A 51 0.50 6.22 8.25
C GLU A 51 0.93 4.92 7.58
N ARG A 52 0.38 4.65 6.40
CA ARG A 52 0.62 3.41 5.66
C ARG A 52 0.51 3.64 4.16
N VAL A 53 1.27 2.86 3.42
CA VAL A 53 1.24 2.79 1.97
C VAL A 53 1.06 1.33 1.57
N VAL A 54 0.19 1.07 0.61
CA VAL A 54 0.06 -0.25 -0.02
C VAL A 54 0.44 -0.11 -1.48
N LEU A 55 1.33 -0.98 -1.95
CA LEU A 55 1.88 -0.97 -3.29
C LEU A 55 1.43 -2.21 -4.06
N TRP A 56 0.87 -1.97 -5.25
CA TRP A 56 0.41 -3.00 -6.17
C TRP A 56 1.22 -2.92 -7.47
N ASN A 57 1.62 -4.09 -7.98
CA ASN A 57 2.14 -4.21 -9.33
C ASN A 57 1.21 -5.08 -10.15
N ARG A 58 0.52 -4.43 -11.09
CA ARG A 58 -0.66 -4.98 -11.74
C ARG A 58 -1.62 -5.39 -10.63
N TYR A 59 -1.98 -6.65 -10.60
CA TYR A 59 -2.90 -7.17 -9.60
C TYR A 59 -2.16 -7.65 -8.34
N ASP A 60 -0.84 -7.83 -8.37
CA ASP A 60 -0.12 -8.42 -7.25
C ASP A 60 0.22 -7.42 -6.16
N LEU A 61 -0.02 -7.81 -4.91
CA LEU A 61 0.41 -7.07 -3.73
C LEU A 61 1.93 -7.21 -3.60
N VAL A 62 2.67 -6.12 -3.83
CA VAL A 62 4.14 -6.15 -3.75
C VAL A 62 4.67 -5.64 -2.42
N GLY A 63 3.91 -4.80 -1.72
CA GLY A 63 4.27 -4.42 -0.36
C GLY A 63 3.22 -3.64 0.40
N VAL A 64 3.30 -3.77 1.72
CA VAL A 64 2.66 -2.87 2.68
C VAL A 64 3.78 -2.20 3.45
N LEU A 65 3.79 -0.87 3.46
CA LEU A 65 4.77 -0.07 4.18
C LEU A 65 4.05 0.76 5.25
N ARG A 66 4.55 0.75 6.48
CA ARG A 66 4.07 1.62 7.57
C ARG A 66 5.08 2.73 7.84
N ALA A 67 4.60 3.90 8.24
CA ALA A 67 5.48 4.95 8.73
C ALA A 67 6.07 4.55 10.09
N GLY A 68 7.40 4.48 10.16
CA GLY A 68 8.17 4.33 11.38
C GLY A 68 8.50 5.68 12.03
N PRO A 69 9.22 5.67 13.16
CA PRO A 69 9.71 6.88 13.81
C PRO A 69 10.53 7.73 12.83
N GLY A 70 10.28 9.04 12.79
CA GLY A 70 10.98 9.95 11.87
C GLY A 70 10.48 9.95 10.43
N GLY A 71 9.38 9.24 10.13
CA GLY A 71 8.72 9.29 8.82
C GLY A 71 9.29 8.34 7.76
N ALA A 72 10.27 7.51 8.12
CA ALA A 72 10.76 6.45 7.26
C ALA A 72 9.66 5.40 7.01
N LEU A 73 9.52 4.92 5.77
CA LEU A 73 8.58 3.84 5.44
C LEU A 73 9.28 2.49 5.57
N GLU A 74 8.70 1.61 6.39
CA GLU A 74 9.21 0.28 6.67
C GLU A 74 8.20 -0.79 6.28
N ARG A 75 8.67 -1.99 5.92
CA ARG A 75 7.81 -3.14 5.62
C ARG A 75 6.92 -3.50 6.81
N ASP A 76 5.61 -3.52 6.58
CA ASP A 76 4.63 -4.00 7.54
C ASP A 76 4.39 -5.50 7.34
N ARG A 77 5.37 -6.31 7.75
CA ARG A 77 5.34 -7.77 7.56
C ARG A 77 4.13 -8.44 8.20
N ALA A 78 3.68 -7.94 9.34
CA ALA A 78 2.51 -8.47 10.03
C ALA A 78 1.24 -8.31 9.19
N LEU A 79 1.03 -7.12 8.59
CA LEU A 79 -0.13 -6.93 7.71
C LEU A 79 0.03 -7.67 6.38
N GLU A 80 1.25 -7.71 5.81
CA GLU A 80 1.51 -8.50 4.60
C GLU A 80 1.15 -9.98 4.78
N GLU A 81 1.50 -10.57 5.93
CA GLU A 81 1.19 -11.97 6.25
C GLU A 81 -0.32 -12.18 6.49
N ALA A 82 -0.98 -11.24 7.18
CA ALA A 82 -2.40 -11.36 7.51
C ALA A 82 -3.36 -11.23 6.32
N VAL A 83 -2.88 -10.74 5.16
CA VAL A 83 -3.69 -10.50 3.95
C VAL A 83 -3.29 -11.40 2.77
N ARG A 84 -2.31 -12.28 2.95
CA ARG A 84 -1.98 -13.34 1.99
C ARG A 84 -3.03 -14.45 2.03
#